data_AF-A0A3B8HCK0-F1
#
_entry.id   AF-A0A3B8HCK0-F1
#
_cell.length_a   1.000
_cell.length_b   1.000
_cell.length_c   1.000
_cell.angle_alpha   90.00
_cell.angle_beta   90.00
_cell.angle_gamma   90.00
#
_symmetry.space_group_name_H-M   'P 1'
#
loop_
_entity.id
_entity.type
_entity.pdbx_description
1 polymer ?
#
loop_
_entity_poly.entity_id
_entity_poly.type
_entity_poly.pdbx_seq_one_letter_code
_entity_poly.pdbx_strand_id
1 'polypeptide(L)' 'MILGKSRRAGKRVMQGVQRFLERTLKLRINQDKSRVAPTGQATFLGFTFRGVRIRWT' A
#
# COMPACT_ATOMS: atom_id res chain seq x y z
N MET A 1 1.85 3.00 -4.89
CA MET A 1 0.64 2.85 -4.03
C MET A 1 -0.38 2.01 -4.78
N ILE A 2 -1.09 1.08 -4.13
CA ILE A 2 -2.22 0.32 -4.73
C ILE A 2 -3.50 0.72 -4.00
N LEU A 3 -4.57 1.04 -4.74
CA LEU A 3 -5.86 1.47 -4.21
C LEU A 3 -6.91 0.35 -4.33
N GLY A 4 -7.81 0.26 -3.35
CA GLY A 4 -8.88 -0.74 -3.36
C GLY A 4 -10.10 -0.27 -2.57
N LYS A 5 -11.28 -0.80 -2.93
CA LYS A 5 -12.56 -0.38 -2.34
C LYS A 5 -12.77 -0.82 -0.88
N SER A 6 -12.05 -1.86 -0.43
CA SER A 6 -12.21 -2.38 0.94
C SER A 6 -10.89 -2.87 1.52
N ARG A 7 -10.79 -2.85 2.86
CA ARG A 7 -9.63 -3.36 3.58
C ARG A 7 -9.38 -4.84 3.29
N ARG A 8 -10.44 -5.63 3.13
CA ARG A 8 -10.36 -7.06 2.77
C ARG A 8 -9.74 -7.26 1.38
N ALA A 9 -10.21 -6.49 0.38
CA ALA A 9 -9.63 -6.54 -0.96
C ALA A 9 -8.16 -6.12 -0.94
N GLY A 10 -7.81 -5.06 -0.20
CA GLY A 10 -6.43 -4.61 -0.03
C GLY A 10 -5.52 -5.69 0.57
N LYS A 11 -5.96 -6.38 1.63
CA LYS A 11 -5.20 -7.50 2.23
C LYS A 11 -4.97 -8.65 1.24
N ARG A 12 -6.00 -9.03 0.48
CA ARG A 12 -5.90 -10.08 -0.55
C ARG A 12 -4.87 -9.71 -1.63
N VAL A 13 -4.91 -8.47 -2.12
CA VAL A 13 -3.95 -7.98 -3.12
C VAL A 13 -2.53 -7.94 -2.53
N MET A 14 -2.37 -7.44 -1.30
CA MET A 14 -1.06 -7.39 -0.64
C MET A 14 -0.44 -8.78 -0.49
N GLN A 15 -1.22 -9.80 -0.11
CA GLN A 15 -0.74 -11.20 -0.04
C GLN A 15 -0.28 -11.73 -1.41
N GLY A 16 -1.04 -11.45 -2.48
CA GLY A 16 -0.69 -11.88 -3.83
C GLY A 16 0.58 -11.20 -4.34
N VAL A 17 0.67 -9.87 -4.18
CA VAL A 17 1.85 -9.09 -4.57
C VAL A 17 3.07 -9.53 -3.78
N GLN A 18 2.94 -9.71 -2.46
CA GLN A 18 4.03 -10.18 -1.62
C GLN A 18 4.59 -11.52 -2.12
N ARG A 19 3.71 -12.48 -2.37
CA ARG A 19 4.09 -13.80 -2.89
C ARG A 19 4.83 -13.70 -4.22
N PHE A 20 4.37 -12.85 -5.12
CA PHE A 20 5.02 -12.65 -6.43
C PHE A 20 6.41 -12.03 -6.29
N LEU A 21 6.54 -10.96 -5.50
CA LEU A 21 7.82 -10.29 -5.28
C LEU A 21 8.85 -11.24 -4.65
N GLU A 22 8.46 -11.98 -3.61
CA GLU A 22 9.37 -12.88 -2.89
C GLU A 22 9.69 -14.15 -3.69
N ARG A 23 8.70 -14.78 -4.33
CA ARG A 23 8.89 -16.09 -4.98
C ARG A 23 9.36 -15.99 -6.41
N THR A 24 8.85 -15.06 -7.19
CA THR A 24 9.16 -14.92 -8.62
C THR A 24 10.34 -13.99 -8.82
N LEU A 25 10.29 -12.79 -8.25
CA LEU A 25 11.34 -11.77 -8.44
C LEU A 25 12.49 -11.86 -7.42
N LYS A 26 12.34 -12.69 -6.37
CA LYS A 26 13.32 -12.87 -5.29
C LYS A 26 13.69 -11.57 -4.56
N LEU A 27 12.73 -10.65 -4.45
CA LEU A 27 12.89 -9.38 -3.74
C LEU A 27 12.46 -9.50 -2.28
N ARG A 28 13.16 -8.79 -1.39
CA ARG A 28 12.79 -8.69 0.03
C ARG A 28 11.83 -7.53 0.26
N ILE A 29 10.75 -7.80 0.97
CA ILE A 29 9.77 -6.78 1.36
C ILE A 29 10.18 -6.14 2.68
N ASN A 30 10.04 -4.81 2.75
CA ASN A 30 10.12 -4.09 4.01
C ASN A 30 8.73 -4.07 4.68
N GLN A 31 8.53 -4.92 5.68
CA GLN A 31 7.25 -5.07 6.38
C GLN A 31 6.90 -3.86 7.26
N ASP A 32 7.90 -3.11 7.74
CA ASP A 32 7.68 -1.91 8.55
C ASP A 32 7.10 -0.77 7.72
N LYS A 33 7.48 -0.70 6.43
CA LYS A 33 7.00 0.31 5.47
C LYS A 33 5.76 -0.13 4.70
N SER A 34 5.49 -1.42 4.61
CA SER A 34 4.41 -1.99 3.78
C SER A 34 3.16 -2.27 4.61
N ARG A 35 2.03 -1.64 4.28
CA ARG A 35 0.77 -1.85 5.02
C ARG A 35 -0.48 -1.59 4.18
N VAL A 36 -1.59 -2.20 4.56
CA VAL A 36 -2.93 -1.83 4.09
C VAL A 36 -3.52 -0.81 5.06
N ALA A 37 -3.62 0.44 4.63
CA ALA A 37 -4.11 1.56 5.45
C ALA A 37 -5.09 2.44 4.65
N PRO A 38 -5.94 3.23 5.35
CA PRO A 38 -6.68 4.32 4.71
C PRO A 38 -5.72 5.30 4.02
N THR A 39 -6.16 5.88 2.89
CA THR A 39 -5.31 6.77 2.07
C THR A 39 -4.83 8.01 2.83
N GLY A 40 -5.61 8.53 3.77
CA GLY A 40 -5.22 9.67 4.62
C GLY A 40 -4.26 9.36 5.76
N GLN A 41 -3.86 8.10 5.92
CA GLN A 41 -2.84 7.65 6.87
C GLN A 41 -1.58 7.13 6.15
N ALA A 42 -1.57 7.22 4.82
CA ALA A 42 -0.44 6.85 3.99
C ALA A 42 0.18 8.11 3.39
N THR A 43 1.51 8.22 3.49
CA THR A 43 2.30 9.21 2.76
C THR A 43 2.87 8.54 1.52
N PHE A 44 2.72 9.19 0.38
CA PHE A 44 3.27 8.74 -0.89
C PHE A 44 3.95 9.94 -1.56
N LEU A 45 5.25 9.84 -1.83
CA LEU A 45 6.05 10.88 -2.49
C LEU A 45 5.89 12.29 -1.87
N GLY A 46 5.80 12.38 -0.53
CA GLY A 46 5.69 13.66 0.18
C GLY A 46 4.27 14.23 0.31
N PHE A 47 3.23 13.46 -0.04
CA PHE A 47 1.84 13.90 0.14
C PHE A 47 0.94 12.80 0.70
N THR A 48 -0.21 13.19 1.21
CA THR A 48 -1.29 12.32 1.69
C THR A 48 -2.64 12.76 1.11
N PHE A 49 -3.64 11.85 1.17
CA PHE A 49 -4.98 12.10 0.65
C PHE A 49 -5.98 12.30 1.78
N ARG A 50 -6.60 13.49 1.87
CA ARG A 50 -7.69 13.75 2.83
C ARG A 50 -9.00 13.90 2.06
N GLY A 51 -9.77 12.82 1.97
CA GLY A 51 -10.93 12.75 1.09
C GLY A 51 -10.49 12.80 -0.38
N VAL A 52 -11.02 13.75 -1.14
CA VAL A 52 -10.66 14.00 -2.55
C VAL A 52 -9.47 14.96 -2.73
N ARG A 53 -8.90 15.48 -1.63
CA ARG A 53 -7.84 16.50 -1.67
C ARG A 53 -6.47 15.88 -1.41
N ILE A 54 -5.47 16.37 -2.14
CA ILE A 54 -4.05 16.09 -1.89
C ILE A 54 -3.52 17.13 -0.88
N ARG A 55 -2.77 16.70 0.13
CA ARG A 55 -2.07 17.57 1.08
C ARG A 55 -0.61 17.17 1.15
N TRP A 56 0.30 18.13 1.13
CA TRP A 56 1.72 17.90 1.37
C TRP A 56 1.94 17.49 2.83
N THR A 57 2.90 16.61 3.04
CA THR A 57 3.28 16.06 4.36
C THR A 57 4.66 16.52 4.76
#